data_AF-A0ABD0YLR1-F1
#
_entry.id   AF-A0ABD0YLR1-F1
#
_cell.length_a   1.000
_cell.length_b   1.000
_cell.length_c   1.000
_cell.angle_alpha   90.00
_cell.angle_beta   90.00
_cell.angle_gamma   90.00
#
_symmetry.space_group_name_H-M   'P 1'
#
loop_
_entity.id
_entity.type
_entity.pdbx_description
1 polymer ?
#
loop_
_entity_poly.entity_id
_entity_poly.type
_entity_poly.pdbx_seq_one_letter_code
_entity_poly.pdbx_strand_id
1 'polypeptide(L)'
;LVEEEERLKCPEYLTWLAEQKTAELFAEEEEQKLAEQRHQEWLEKDAKDHQEWIERQKKLAEIKIKKAQQQMLIQEEWAREEKKRQMERDRLEKEVEEKKERQDELLRLIDDYIAGGSSDLPSAAREGQAETQPGRPDCPFFSKMAACRFGDECSRNHRRPAVSRILLFPGLYSHFSMSKQDEHDVDLTLEYENEETYQHFLEFFDDVVPELDCCGGNGSLLEVVVCCNSELHLRGNVYVEYSTDRAALKAYRAFNGRWYAGKQISVQFATVSSWRQALCGKRFLMFGLSTDNSDHTQ
;
A
#
# COMPACT_ATOMS: atom_id res chain seq x y z
N LEU A 1 -88.47 36.56 58.62
CA LEU A 1 -88.87 36.65 60.05
C LEU A 1 -90.39 36.81 60.21
N VAL A 2 -91.01 37.99 60.09
CA VAL A 2 -92.49 38.13 60.29
C VAL A 2 -93.31 37.32 59.27
N GLU A 3 -92.95 37.33 57.99
CA GLU A 3 -93.60 36.52 56.93
C GLU A 3 -93.34 35.01 57.08
N GLU A 4 -92.27 34.62 57.78
CA GLU A 4 -91.86 33.24 58.00
C GLU A 4 -92.64 32.62 59.16
N GLU A 5 -92.86 33.41 60.22
CA GLU A 5 -93.68 33.07 61.38
C GLU A 5 -95.17 32.92 61.06
N GLU A 6 -95.68 33.64 60.06
CA GLU A 6 -97.05 33.45 59.56
C GLU A 6 -97.20 32.19 58.70
N ARG A 7 -96.21 31.87 57.85
CA ARG A 7 -96.19 30.63 57.06
C ARG A 7 -96.11 29.38 57.94
N LEU A 8 -95.39 29.44 59.07
CA LEU A 8 -95.29 28.37 60.07
C LEU A 8 -96.61 28.06 60.80
N LYS A 9 -97.63 28.91 60.70
CA LYS A 9 -98.98 28.66 61.24
C LYS A 9 -99.90 27.99 60.21
N CYS A 10 -99.50 27.92 58.94
CA CYS A 10 -100.24 27.27 57.87
C CYS A 10 -99.98 25.74 57.88
N PRO A 11 -101.00 24.90 58.09
CA PRO A 11 -100.83 23.45 58.14
C PRO A 11 -100.22 22.85 56.86
N GLU A 12 -100.54 23.43 55.70
CA GLU A 12 -100.01 22.99 54.39
C GLU A 12 -98.50 23.25 54.27
N TYR A 13 -97.99 24.37 54.80
CA TYR A 13 -96.56 24.71 54.77
C TYR A 13 -95.74 23.84 55.73
N LEU A 14 -96.28 23.50 56.90
CA LEU A 14 -95.64 22.55 57.83
C LEU A 14 -95.58 21.13 57.25
N THR A 15 -96.63 20.71 56.54
CA THR A 15 -96.67 19.42 55.84
C THR A 15 -95.63 19.39 54.71
N TRP A 16 -95.56 20.47 53.91
CA TRP A 16 -94.54 20.63 52.86
C TRP A 16 -93.10 20.62 53.40
N LEU A 17 -92.82 21.28 54.53
CA LEU A 17 -91.49 21.25 55.18
C LEU A 17 -91.13 19.84 55.68
N ALA A 18 -92.10 19.10 56.22
CA ALA A 18 -91.90 17.72 56.64
C ALA A 18 -91.63 16.80 55.43
N GLU A 19 -92.41 16.95 54.35
CA GLU A 19 -92.23 16.25 53.08
C GLU A 19 -90.86 16.56 52.46
N GLN A 20 -90.44 17.83 52.46
CA GLN A 20 -89.13 18.26 51.97
C GLN A 20 -88.01 17.62 52.78
N LYS A 21 -88.09 17.64 54.11
CA LYS A 21 -87.08 17.03 54.98
C LYS A 21 -87.00 15.51 54.77
N THR A 22 -88.14 14.83 54.54
CA THR A 22 -88.13 13.40 54.18
C THR A 22 -87.55 13.14 52.80
N ALA A 23 -87.78 14.03 51.84
CA ALA A 23 -87.21 13.92 50.49
C ALA A 23 -85.69 14.17 50.49
N GLU A 24 -85.20 15.13 51.29
CA GLU A 24 -83.78 15.40 51.49
C GLU A 24 -83.06 14.21 52.15
N LEU A 25 -83.63 13.64 53.21
CA LEU A 25 -83.08 12.43 53.85
C LEU A 25 -83.05 11.23 52.89
N PHE A 26 -84.10 11.05 52.09
CA PHE A 26 -84.12 10.00 51.07
C PHE A 26 -83.08 10.23 49.97
N ALA A 27 -82.90 11.47 49.53
CA ALA A 27 -81.87 11.84 48.55
C ALA A 27 -80.45 11.63 49.10
N GLU A 28 -80.19 11.98 50.37
CA GLU A 28 -78.92 11.70 51.04
C GLU A 28 -78.65 10.19 51.16
N GLU A 29 -79.65 9.38 51.51
CA GLU A 29 -79.52 7.92 51.57
C GLU A 29 -79.27 7.30 50.18
N GLU A 30 -79.93 7.78 49.13
CA GLU A 30 -79.64 7.36 47.75
C GLU A 30 -78.23 7.77 47.31
N GLU A 31 -77.81 9.00 47.62
CA GLU A 31 -76.47 9.50 47.29
C GLU A 31 -75.39 8.69 48.00
N GLN A 32 -75.59 8.33 49.27
CA GLN A 32 -74.68 7.46 50.01
C GLN A 32 -74.58 6.07 49.37
N LYS A 33 -75.70 5.46 48.99
CA LYS A 33 -75.69 4.16 48.28
C LYS A 33 -74.96 4.24 46.94
N LEU A 34 -75.19 5.30 46.17
CA LEU A 34 -74.50 5.56 44.90
C LEU A 34 -73.00 5.81 45.13
N ALA A 35 -72.63 6.50 46.21
CA ALA A 35 -71.22 6.73 46.56
C ALA A 35 -70.52 5.43 46.95
N GLU A 36 -71.18 4.56 47.72
CA GLU A 36 -70.67 3.24 48.10
C GLU A 36 -70.48 2.36 46.85
N GLN A 37 -71.46 2.34 45.93
CA GLN A 37 -71.34 1.63 44.65
C GLN A 37 -70.16 2.15 43.81
N ARG A 38 -70.03 3.47 43.65
CA ARG A 38 -68.88 4.07 42.94
C ARG A 38 -67.55 3.74 43.61
N HIS A 39 -67.50 3.70 44.94
CA HIS A 39 -66.30 3.34 45.68
C HIS A 39 -65.92 1.87 45.44
N GLN A 40 -66.91 0.98 45.44
CA GLN A 40 -66.70 -0.44 45.20
C GLN A 40 -66.25 -0.72 43.75
N GLU A 41 -66.88 -0.07 42.77
CA GLU A 41 -66.44 -0.10 41.37
C GLU A 41 -65.01 0.45 41.20
N TRP A 42 -64.66 1.51 41.93
CA TRP A 42 -63.31 2.05 41.93
C TRP A 42 -62.30 1.05 42.50
N LEU A 43 -62.60 0.39 43.62
CA LEU A 43 -61.73 -0.61 44.23
C LEU A 43 -61.49 -1.82 43.31
N GLU A 44 -62.54 -2.31 42.65
CA GLU A 44 -62.42 -3.43 41.70
C GLU A 44 -61.56 -3.05 40.49
N LYS A 45 -61.75 -1.83 39.97
CA LYS A 45 -60.95 -1.30 38.87
C LYS A 45 -59.49 -1.10 39.26
N ASP A 46 -59.23 -0.51 40.42
CA ASP A 46 -57.89 -0.28 40.94
C ASP A 46 -57.14 -1.61 41.16
N ALA A 47 -57.82 -2.61 41.73
CA ALA A 47 -57.25 -3.95 41.92
C ALA A 47 -56.88 -4.61 40.58
N LYS A 48 -57.73 -4.46 39.55
CA LYS A 48 -57.46 -4.98 38.20
C LYS A 48 -56.29 -4.24 37.54
N ASP A 49 -56.30 -2.91 37.59
CA ASP A 49 -55.24 -2.07 37.04
C ASP A 49 -53.88 -2.38 37.72
N HIS A 50 -53.88 -2.63 39.02
CA HIS A 50 -52.71 -3.05 39.78
C HIS A 50 -52.18 -4.42 39.34
N GLN A 51 -53.06 -5.40 39.13
CA GLN A 51 -52.69 -6.72 38.61
C GLN A 51 -52.08 -6.64 37.21
N GLU A 52 -52.72 -5.89 36.30
CA GLU A 52 -52.21 -5.66 34.94
C GLU A 52 -50.85 -4.95 34.96
N TRP A 53 -50.65 -4.01 35.88
CA TRP A 53 -49.37 -3.34 36.09
C TRP A 53 -48.28 -4.33 36.53
N ILE A 54 -48.56 -5.19 37.53
CA ILE A 54 -47.62 -6.23 37.99
C ILE A 54 -47.23 -7.16 36.83
N GLU A 55 -48.21 -7.65 36.06
CA GLU A 55 -47.93 -8.52 34.91
C GLU A 55 -47.09 -7.82 33.83
N ARG A 56 -47.39 -6.54 33.57
CA ARG A 56 -46.60 -5.73 32.63
C ARG A 56 -45.16 -5.56 33.12
N GLN A 57 -44.94 -5.34 34.42
CA GLN A 57 -43.60 -5.27 34.99
C GLN A 57 -42.83 -6.59 34.86
N LYS A 58 -43.50 -7.73 35.11
CA LYS A 58 -42.88 -9.06 34.91
C LYS A 58 -42.45 -9.28 33.46
N LYS A 59 -43.33 -8.98 32.49
CA LYS A 59 -43.01 -9.07 31.05
C LYS A 59 -41.83 -8.17 30.66
N LEU A 60 -41.80 -6.94 31.16
CA LEU A 60 -40.68 -6.01 30.92
C LEU A 60 -39.37 -6.52 31.53
N ALA A 61 -39.41 -7.11 32.73
CA ALA A 61 -38.25 -7.70 33.37
C ALA A 61 -37.71 -8.90 32.57
N GLU A 62 -38.59 -9.80 32.09
CA GLU A 62 -38.19 -10.92 31.23
C GLU A 62 -37.56 -10.46 29.92
N ILE A 63 -38.14 -9.45 29.25
CA ILE A 63 -37.57 -8.87 28.03
C ILE A 63 -36.19 -8.27 28.32
N LYS A 64 -36.03 -7.57 29.45
CA LYS A 64 -34.72 -7.02 29.87
C LYS A 64 -33.69 -8.12 30.09
N ILE A 65 -34.05 -9.20 30.79
CA ILE A 65 -33.15 -10.34 31.02
C ILE A 65 -32.74 -10.99 29.69
N LYS A 66 -33.71 -11.28 28.80
CA LYS A 66 -33.41 -11.86 27.48
C LYS A 66 -32.51 -10.95 26.64
N LYS A 67 -32.78 -9.64 26.63
CA LYS A 67 -31.91 -8.66 25.94
C LYS A 67 -30.50 -8.63 26.51
N ALA A 68 -30.36 -8.66 27.84
CA ALA A 68 -29.05 -8.69 28.49
C ALA A 68 -28.29 -9.99 28.14
N GLN A 69 -28.95 -11.14 28.19
CA GLN A 69 -28.38 -12.43 27.77
C GLN A 69 -27.92 -12.41 26.31
N GLN A 70 -28.76 -11.91 25.40
CA GLN A 70 -28.41 -11.78 24.00
C GLN A 70 -27.24 -10.82 23.78
N GLN A 71 -27.20 -9.69 24.50
CA GLN A 71 -26.07 -8.76 24.45
C GLN A 71 -24.77 -9.39 24.93
N MET A 72 -24.81 -10.21 26.00
CA MET A 72 -23.63 -10.93 26.49
C MET A 72 -23.10 -11.92 25.44
N LEU A 73 -23.99 -12.68 24.79
CA LEU A 73 -23.60 -13.61 23.73
C LEU A 73 -22.93 -12.88 22.55
N ILE A 74 -23.53 -11.75 22.12
CA ILE A 74 -22.95 -10.89 21.08
C ILE A 74 -21.58 -10.38 21.53
N GLN A 75 -21.45 -9.85 22.75
CA GLN A 75 -20.17 -9.36 23.26
C GLN A 75 -19.08 -10.45 23.31
N GLU A 76 -19.40 -11.67 23.74
CA GLU A 76 -18.44 -12.77 23.72
C GLU A 76 -18.03 -13.18 22.29
N GLU A 77 -18.98 -13.18 21.35
CA GLU A 77 -18.69 -13.49 19.95
C GLU A 77 -17.76 -12.46 19.32
N TRP A 78 -18.08 -11.18 19.50
CA TRP A 78 -17.21 -10.06 19.08
C TRP A 78 -15.82 -10.15 19.74
N ALA A 79 -15.74 -10.47 21.03
CA ALA A 79 -14.46 -10.63 21.71
C ALA A 79 -13.64 -11.82 21.16
N ARG A 80 -14.30 -12.93 20.79
CA ARG A 80 -13.64 -14.08 20.13
C ARG A 80 -13.14 -13.73 18.74
N GLU A 81 -13.92 -13.01 17.94
CA GLU A 81 -13.50 -12.55 16.61
C GLU A 81 -12.36 -11.55 16.68
N GLU A 82 -12.43 -10.57 17.58
CA GLU A 82 -11.36 -9.58 17.74
C GLU A 82 -10.05 -10.25 18.14
N LYS A 83 -10.10 -11.21 19.07
CA LYS A 83 -8.92 -12.01 19.45
C LYS A 83 -8.35 -12.78 18.25
N LYS A 84 -9.20 -13.34 17.37
CA LYS A 84 -8.73 -14.01 16.14
C LYS A 84 -8.06 -13.03 15.18
N ARG A 85 -8.68 -11.87 14.94
CA ARG A 85 -8.12 -10.80 14.09
C ARG A 85 -6.79 -10.29 14.62
N GLN A 86 -6.67 -10.13 15.94
CA GLN A 86 -5.42 -9.74 16.58
C GLN A 86 -4.34 -10.80 16.38
N MET A 87 -4.63 -12.08 16.64
CA MET A 87 -3.66 -13.17 16.42
C MET A 87 -3.20 -13.26 14.96
N GLU A 88 -4.09 -13.05 13.99
CA GLU A 88 -3.73 -13.03 12.57
C GLU A 88 -2.82 -11.83 12.22
N ARG A 89 -3.16 -10.65 12.73
CA ARG A 89 -2.33 -9.44 12.56
C ARG A 89 -0.94 -9.63 13.15
N ASP A 90 -0.86 -10.12 14.40
CA ASP A 90 0.40 -10.38 15.08
C ASP A 90 1.24 -11.43 14.34
N ARG A 91 0.59 -12.43 13.70
CA ARG A 91 1.28 -13.42 12.85
C ARG A 91 1.88 -12.77 11.60
N LEU A 92 1.08 -11.97 10.89
CA LEU A 92 1.54 -11.28 9.68
C LEU A 92 2.66 -10.28 10.00
N GLU A 93 2.56 -9.57 11.11
CA GLU A 93 3.60 -8.64 11.57
C GLU A 93 4.91 -9.37 11.88
N LYS A 94 4.85 -10.52 12.56
CA LYS A 94 6.03 -11.38 12.76
C LYS A 94 6.63 -11.89 11.46
N GLU A 95 5.81 -12.35 10.51
CA GLU A 95 6.30 -12.81 9.21
C GLU A 95 6.98 -11.68 8.41
N VAL A 96 6.49 -10.44 8.52
CA VAL A 96 7.09 -9.26 7.89
C VAL A 96 8.41 -8.92 8.58
N GLU A 97 8.46 -8.89 9.91
CA GLU A 97 9.68 -8.58 10.65
C GLU A 97 10.76 -9.64 10.40
N GLU A 98 10.43 -10.94 10.43
CA GLU A 98 11.37 -12.02 10.10
C GLU A 98 11.90 -11.94 8.65
N LYS A 99 11.09 -11.46 7.70
CA LYS A 99 11.55 -11.21 6.31
C LYS A 99 12.50 -10.02 6.26
N LYS A 100 12.18 -8.95 6.98
CA LYS A 100 13.00 -7.75 7.07
C LYS A 100 14.33 -8.02 7.75
N GLU A 101 14.34 -8.70 8.90
CA GLU A 101 15.58 -9.10 9.59
C GLU A 101 16.48 -9.96 8.71
N ARG A 102 15.91 -10.93 7.96
CA ARG A 102 16.67 -11.73 6.98
C ARG A 102 17.25 -10.87 5.86
N GLN A 103 16.50 -9.88 5.38
CA GLN A 103 16.97 -8.96 4.35
C GLN A 103 18.08 -8.05 4.89
N ASP A 104 17.93 -7.52 6.11
CA ASP A 104 18.90 -6.65 6.76
C ASP A 104 20.22 -7.40 7.05
N GLU A 105 20.14 -8.64 7.53
CA GLU A 105 21.32 -9.48 7.72
C GLU A 105 22.02 -9.79 6.39
N LEU A 106 21.26 -10.08 5.33
CA LEU A 106 21.83 -10.27 4.00
C LEU A 106 22.55 -9.00 3.50
N LEU A 107 21.94 -7.82 3.68
CA LEU A 107 22.56 -6.55 3.32
C LEU A 107 23.86 -6.32 4.12
N ARG A 108 23.86 -6.62 5.42
CA ARG A 108 25.04 -6.53 6.28
C ARG A 108 26.17 -7.43 5.81
N LEU A 109 25.87 -8.68 5.44
CA LEU A 109 26.86 -9.61 4.87
C LEU A 109 27.41 -9.11 3.53
N ILE A 110 26.57 -8.48 2.71
CA ILE A 110 27.01 -7.86 1.45
C ILE A 110 27.92 -6.65 1.74
N ASP A 111 27.61 -5.79 2.71
CA ASP A 111 28.48 -4.69 3.15
C ASP A 111 29.85 -5.18 3.60
N ASP A 112 29.90 -6.24 4.43
CA ASP A 112 31.15 -6.84 4.87
C ASP A 112 31.97 -7.40 3.68
N TYR A 113 31.31 -8.06 2.72
CA TYR A 113 31.96 -8.52 1.49
C TYR A 113 32.56 -7.38 0.65
N ILE A 114 31.84 -6.26 0.50
CA ILE A 114 32.34 -5.08 -0.24
C ILE A 114 33.52 -4.43 0.49
N ALA A 115 33.46 -4.34 1.82
CA ALA A 115 34.54 -3.81 2.64
C ALA A 115 35.79 -4.70 2.64
N GLY A 116 35.68 -5.94 2.16
CA GLY A 116 36.77 -6.90 2.07
C GLY A 116 36.94 -7.79 3.30
N GLY A 117 35.96 -7.83 4.20
CA GLY A 117 35.95 -8.71 5.39
C GLY A 117 35.74 -10.18 5.06
N SER A 118 34.89 -10.49 4.07
CA SER A 118 34.63 -11.86 3.57
C SER A 118 35.23 -12.10 2.19
N SER A 119 35.79 -13.29 1.93
CA SER A 119 36.28 -13.72 0.61
C SER A 119 35.17 -13.98 -0.39
N ASP A 120 34.05 -14.51 0.08
CA ASP A 120 32.98 -15.04 -0.76
C ASP A 120 31.68 -14.26 -0.58
N LEU A 121 30.96 -14.10 -1.69
CA LEU A 121 29.64 -13.48 -1.71
C LEU A 121 28.62 -14.46 -1.07
N PRO A 122 27.73 -14.01 -0.18
CA PRO A 122 26.73 -14.88 0.45
C PRO A 122 25.87 -15.61 -0.59
N SER A 123 25.63 -16.92 -0.40
CA SER A 123 24.84 -17.73 -1.36
C SER A 123 23.46 -17.13 -1.64
N ALA A 124 22.80 -16.66 -0.58
CA ALA A 124 21.49 -16.00 -0.66
C ALA A 124 21.50 -14.74 -1.56
N ALA A 125 22.64 -14.05 -1.69
CA ALA A 125 22.78 -12.90 -2.58
C ALA A 125 22.87 -13.32 -4.06
N ARG A 126 23.27 -14.56 -4.37
CA ARG A 126 23.33 -15.09 -5.74
C ARG A 126 22.00 -15.72 -6.18
N GLU A 127 21.26 -16.27 -5.22
CA GLU A 127 20.00 -16.99 -5.46
C GLU A 127 18.80 -16.08 -5.78
N GLY A 128 18.89 -14.77 -5.50
CA GLY A 128 17.83 -13.79 -5.72
C GLY A 128 17.51 -13.43 -7.18
N GLN A 129 17.68 -14.35 -8.13
CA GLN A 129 17.40 -14.08 -9.55
C GLN A 129 15.95 -13.65 -9.73
N ALA A 130 15.73 -12.44 -10.23
CA ALA A 130 14.39 -11.96 -10.53
C ALA A 130 13.95 -12.50 -11.90
N GLU A 131 12.79 -13.13 -11.93
CA GLU A 131 12.19 -13.71 -13.14
C GLU A 131 10.86 -13.02 -13.45
N THR A 132 10.66 -12.65 -14.72
CA THR A 132 9.41 -12.00 -15.15
C THR A 132 8.31 -13.02 -15.49
N GLN A 133 8.66 -14.19 -16.03
CA GLN A 133 7.72 -15.24 -16.42
C GLN A 133 8.25 -16.63 -16.03
N PRO A 134 8.24 -16.98 -14.73
CA PRO A 134 8.74 -18.28 -14.26
C PRO A 134 8.11 -19.45 -15.01
N GLY A 135 8.93 -20.41 -15.46
CA GLY A 135 8.49 -21.61 -16.19
C GLY A 135 8.26 -21.42 -17.70
N ARG A 136 8.35 -20.19 -18.24
CA ARG A 136 8.38 -19.96 -19.70
C ARG A 136 9.80 -20.12 -20.26
N PRO A 137 9.97 -20.38 -21.57
CA PRO A 137 11.30 -20.38 -22.18
C PRO A 137 11.94 -18.99 -22.10
N ASP A 138 13.26 -18.97 -21.94
CA ASP A 138 14.02 -17.73 -21.81
C ASP A 138 13.97 -16.89 -23.11
N CYS A 139 13.90 -15.57 -22.94
CA CYS A 139 13.87 -14.63 -24.05
C CYS A 139 15.27 -14.51 -24.69
N PRO A 140 15.46 -14.86 -25.97
CA PRO A 140 16.78 -14.84 -26.61
C PRO A 140 17.34 -13.43 -26.75
N PHE A 141 16.49 -12.40 -26.78
CA PHE A 141 16.94 -11.00 -26.84
C PHE A 141 17.46 -10.55 -25.47
N PHE A 142 16.69 -10.83 -24.41
CA PHE A 142 17.07 -10.49 -23.04
C PHE A 142 18.30 -11.29 -22.57
N SER A 143 18.36 -12.58 -22.85
CA SER A 143 19.53 -13.40 -22.47
C SER A 143 20.84 -12.95 -23.13
N LYS A 144 20.77 -12.24 -24.28
CA LYS A 144 21.95 -11.74 -24.98
C LYS A 144 22.36 -10.34 -24.54
N MET A 145 21.38 -9.45 -24.36
CA MET A 145 21.63 -8.01 -24.17
C MET A 145 21.09 -7.46 -22.84
N ALA A 146 20.51 -8.29 -21.98
CA ALA A 146 19.76 -7.87 -20.78
C ALA A 146 18.68 -6.80 -21.06
N ALA A 147 18.24 -6.68 -22.31
CA ALA A 147 17.27 -5.72 -22.79
C ALA A 147 16.33 -6.36 -23.80
N CYS A 148 15.04 -6.04 -23.71
CA CYS A 148 14.00 -6.56 -24.58
C CYS A 148 13.00 -5.45 -24.90
N ARG A 149 12.58 -5.38 -26.17
CA ARG A 149 11.59 -4.40 -26.63
C ARG A 149 10.23 -4.46 -25.93
N PHE A 150 9.92 -5.59 -25.29
CA PHE A 150 8.66 -5.83 -24.58
C PHE A 150 8.80 -5.63 -23.07
N GLY A 151 9.99 -5.29 -22.55
CA GLY A 151 10.20 -5.10 -21.11
C GLY A 151 9.72 -6.29 -20.28
N ASP A 152 9.11 -6.04 -19.12
CA ASP A 152 8.64 -7.11 -18.24
C ASP A 152 7.32 -7.75 -18.71
N GLU A 153 6.63 -7.14 -19.68
CA GLU A 153 5.42 -7.69 -20.34
C GLU A 153 5.75 -8.74 -21.43
N CYS A 154 7.04 -9.07 -21.61
CA CYS A 154 7.43 -10.10 -22.56
C CYS A 154 6.76 -11.44 -22.24
N SER A 155 6.31 -12.16 -23.27
CA SER A 155 5.72 -13.49 -23.13
C SER A 155 6.74 -14.58 -22.78
N ARG A 156 8.03 -14.26 -22.88
CA ARG A 156 9.17 -15.14 -22.55
C ARG A 156 9.81 -14.68 -21.25
N ASN A 157 10.52 -15.60 -20.59
CA ASN A 157 11.13 -15.32 -19.31
C ASN A 157 12.37 -14.42 -19.44
N HIS A 158 12.46 -13.40 -18.60
CA HIS A 158 13.66 -12.59 -18.39
C HIS A 158 14.26 -12.95 -17.04
N ARG A 159 15.49 -13.52 -17.05
CA ARG A 159 16.25 -13.86 -15.84
C ARG A 159 17.23 -12.73 -15.54
N ARG A 160 17.00 -11.98 -14.47
CA ARG A 160 17.92 -10.94 -14.01
C ARG A 160 18.78 -11.50 -12.87
N PRO A 161 20.11 -11.51 -13.00
CA PRO A 161 20.98 -11.94 -11.91
C PRO A 161 20.82 -10.98 -10.72
N ALA A 162 20.89 -11.49 -9.50
CA ALA A 162 20.92 -10.65 -8.30
C ALA A 162 22.26 -9.92 -8.15
N VAL A 163 23.36 -10.60 -8.48
CA VAL A 163 24.71 -10.03 -8.56
C VAL A 163 25.41 -10.59 -9.79
N SER A 164 26.12 -9.73 -10.50
CA SER A 164 26.90 -10.05 -11.69
C SER A 164 28.08 -9.08 -11.83
N ARG A 165 29.09 -9.48 -12.59
CA ARG A 165 30.22 -8.63 -12.98
C ARG A 165 29.84 -7.52 -13.96
N ILE A 166 28.70 -7.67 -14.63
CA ILE A 166 28.22 -6.75 -15.65
C ILE A 166 27.07 -5.92 -15.09
N LEU A 167 27.23 -4.60 -15.15
CA LEU A 167 26.20 -3.61 -14.85
C LEU A 167 25.61 -3.04 -16.14
N LEU A 168 24.33 -2.78 -16.12
CA LEU A 168 23.57 -2.06 -17.14
C LEU A 168 23.06 -0.75 -16.53
N PHE A 169 23.34 0.35 -17.20
CA PHE A 169 22.84 1.69 -16.92
C PHE A 169 21.89 2.09 -18.06
N PRO A 170 20.56 1.91 -17.90
CA PRO A 170 19.61 2.15 -18.96
C PRO A 170 19.50 3.63 -19.35
N GLY A 171 19.79 3.95 -20.62
CA GLY A 171 19.74 5.31 -21.14
C GLY A 171 20.58 6.31 -20.35
N LEU A 172 21.77 5.92 -19.89
CA LEU A 172 22.70 6.82 -19.20
C LEU A 172 23.29 7.84 -20.18
N TYR A 173 23.67 7.38 -21.37
CA TYR A 173 24.05 8.27 -22.46
C TYR A 173 22.81 8.82 -23.13
N SER A 174 22.75 10.14 -23.31
CA SER A 174 21.67 10.79 -24.02
C SER A 174 22.23 11.92 -24.88
N HIS A 175 21.75 12.02 -26.11
CA HIS A 175 22.11 13.06 -27.04
C HIS A 175 20.90 13.38 -27.90
N PHE A 176 20.70 14.65 -28.26
CA PHE A 176 19.54 15.10 -29.03
C PHE A 176 19.43 14.39 -30.39
N SER A 177 20.55 14.06 -31.03
CA SER A 177 20.58 13.27 -32.27
C SER A 177 20.01 11.85 -32.11
N MET A 178 19.99 11.31 -30.88
CA MET A 178 19.43 9.98 -30.59
C MET A 178 17.94 10.02 -30.25
N SER A 179 17.39 11.17 -29.86
CA SER A 179 15.96 11.36 -29.66
C SER A 179 15.29 11.62 -31.01
N LYS A 180 14.54 10.63 -31.51
CA LYS A 180 13.47 10.91 -32.47
C LYS A 180 12.41 11.75 -31.75
N GLN A 181 12.55 13.08 -31.76
CA GLN A 181 11.39 13.94 -31.51
C GLN A 181 10.48 13.89 -32.74
N ASP A 182 9.18 13.99 -32.48
CA ASP A 182 8.12 13.98 -33.48
C ASP A 182 8.38 14.98 -34.62
N GLU A 183 7.76 14.72 -35.77
CA GLU A 183 7.97 15.31 -37.11
C GLU A 183 7.70 16.83 -37.24
N HIS A 184 7.97 17.63 -36.22
CA HIS A 184 7.65 19.06 -36.14
C HIS A 184 8.85 19.99 -35.88
N ASP A 185 10.08 19.50 -35.99
CA ASP A 185 11.25 20.38 -35.99
C ASP A 185 12.26 19.97 -37.07
N VAL A 186 11.91 20.29 -38.31
CA VAL A 186 12.72 20.03 -39.51
C VAL A 186 13.95 20.96 -39.57
N ASP A 187 14.07 21.92 -38.63
CA ASP A 187 15.13 22.93 -38.57
C ASP A 187 16.30 22.48 -37.68
N LEU A 188 16.05 21.73 -36.60
CA LEU A 188 17.10 21.24 -35.70
C LEU A 188 17.95 20.08 -36.25
N THR A 189 17.52 19.45 -37.35
CA THR A 189 18.19 18.25 -37.89
C THR A 189 19.25 18.59 -38.95
N LEU A 190 19.39 19.88 -39.32
CA LEU A 190 20.27 20.33 -40.41
C LEU A 190 21.60 20.96 -39.98
N GLU A 191 21.91 21.06 -38.68
CA GLU A 191 23.09 21.82 -38.21
C GLU A 191 24.16 21.04 -37.44
N TYR A 192 24.13 19.71 -37.40
CA TYR A 192 25.16 18.96 -36.66
C TYR A 192 26.08 18.18 -37.58
N GLU A 193 27.32 18.67 -37.69
CA GLU A 193 28.41 17.87 -38.22
C GLU A 193 28.62 16.68 -37.28
N ASN A 194 28.87 15.50 -37.83
CA ASN A 194 29.14 14.28 -37.05
C ASN A 194 30.24 14.48 -35.99
N GLU A 195 31.09 15.51 -36.17
CA GLU A 195 32.10 15.96 -35.24
C GLU A 195 31.51 16.44 -33.89
N GLU A 196 30.47 17.25 -33.86
CA GLU A 196 29.91 17.78 -32.60
C GLU A 196 29.26 16.68 -31.75
N THR A 197 28.57 15.74 -32.41
CA THR A 197 28.01 14.56 -31.73
C THR A 197 29.11 13.68 -31.14
N TYR A 198 30.26 13.59 -31.84
CA TYR A 198 31.41 12.84 -31.35
C TYR A 198 32.09 13.56 -30.17
N GLN A 199 32.24 14.88 -30.22
CA GLN A 199 32.78 15.67 -29.10
C GLN A 199 31.91 15.52 -27.85
N HIS A 200 30.58 15.60 -27.98
CA HIS A 200 29.68 15.35 -26.85
C HIS A 200 29.81 13.92 -26.30
N PHE A 201 30.03 12.92 -27.16
CA PHE A 201 30.31 11.56 -26.71
C PHE A 201 31.64 11.46 -25.95
N LEU A 202 32.69 12.15 -26.40
CA LEU A 202 33.97 12.20 -25.71
C LEU A 202 33.83 12.86 -24.33
N GLU A 203 33.15 14.00 -24.23
CA GLU A 203 32.89 14.67 -22.95
C GLU A 203 32.14 13.75 -21.97
N PHE A 204 31.11 13.04 -22.46
CA PHE A 204 30.40 12.04 -21.67
C PHE A 204 31.32 10.91 -21.21
N PHE A 205 32.19 10.41 -22.10
CA PHE A 205 33.08 9.31 -21.79
C PHE A 205 34.14 9.72 -20.76
N ASP A 206 34.71 10.91 -20.91
CA ASP A 206 35.70 11.50 -20.00
C ASP A 206 35.12 11.83 -18.62
N ASP A 207 33.81 12.09 -18.53
CA ASP A 207 33.11 12.32 -17.25
C ASP A 207 32.76 10.99 -16.55
N VAL A 208 32.21 10.02 -17.30
CA VAL A 208 31.64 8.80 -16.71
C VAL A 208 32.68 7.71 -16.44
N VAL A 209 33.64 7.51 -17.34
CA VAL A 209 34.58 6.37 -17.24
C VAL A 209 35.54 6.48 -16.03
N PRO A 210 36.13 7.65 -15.72
CA PRO A 210 36.96 7.79 -14.52
C PRO A 210 36.18 7.53 -13.22
N GLU A 211 34.91 7.98 -13.15
CA GLU A 211 34.03 7.71 -12.02
C GLU A 211 33.76 6.21 -11.86
N LEU A 212 33.51 5.49 -12.97
CA LEU A 212 33.30 4.04 -12.97
C LEU A 212 34.55 3.27 -12.49
N ASP A 213 35.73 3.64 -12.98
CA ASP A 213 36.99 2.99 -12.58
C ASP A 213 37.33 3.26 -11.10
N CYS A 214 37.15 4.51 -10.64
CA CYS A 214 37.38 4.90 -9.26
C CYS A 214 36.49 4.12 -8.27
N CYS A 215 35.21 3.95 -8.61
CA CYS A 215 34.26 3.22 -7.75
C CYS A 215 34.60 1.73 -7.64
N GLY A 216 35.05 1.09 -8.72
CA GLY A 216 35.43 -0.32 -8.76
C GLY A 216 36.74 -0.65 -8.03
N GLY A 217 37.54 0.37 -7.68
CA GLY A 217 38.92 0.22 -7.25
C GLY A 217 39.82 0.17 -8.49
N ASN A 218 40.55 1.27 -8.71
CA ASN A 218 41.33 1.57 -9.92
C ASN A 218 41.92 0.33 -10.61
N GLY A 219 41.60 0.14 -11.89
CA GLY A 219 42.04 -1.02 -12.68
C GLY A 219 41.13 -2.24 -12.59
N SER A 220 39.94 -2.11 -12.01
CA SER A 220 38.93 -3.18 -11.98
C SER A 220 37.96 -3.11 -13.16
N LEU A 221 37.95 -2.02 -13.91
CA LEU A 221 37.12 -1.81 -15.09
C LEU A 221 37.72 -2.57 -16.30
N LEU A 222 36.94 -3.44 -16.95
CA LEU A 222 37.39 -4.22 -18.10
C LEU A 222 36.89 -3.66 -19.42
N GLU A 223 35.58 -3.46 -19.56
CA GLU A 223 34.97 -3.00 -20.81
C GLU A 223 33.77 -2.10 -20.52
N VAL A 224 33.65 -1.02 -21.29
CA VAL A 224 32.51 -0.10 -21.27
C VAL A 224 31.92 -0.08 -22.67
N VAL A 225 30.64 -0.43 -22.79
CA VAL A 225 29.91 -0.47 -24.06
C VAL A 225 28.76 0.51 -24.01
N VAL A 226 28.82 1.55 -24.83
CA VAL A 226 27.75 2.56 -24.96
C VAL A 226 26.92 2.27 -26.20
N CYS A 227 25.60 2.14 -26.02
CA CYS A 227 24.66 1.82 -27.09
C CYS A 227 24.11 3.09 -27.76
N CYS A 228 24.50 3.31 -29.01
CA CYS A 228 23.95 4.37 -29.87
C CYS A 228 22.70 3.91 -30.66
N ASN A 229 21.87 3.04 -30.08
CA ASN A 229 20.68 2.51 -30.75
C ASN A 229 19.54 3.53 -30.80
N SER A 230 18.74 3.52 -31.87
CA SER A 230 17.54 4.38 -31.96
C SER A 230 16.35 3.81 -31.18
N GLU A 231 16.31 2.51 -30.90
CA GLU A 231 15.17 1.88 -30.23
C GLU A 231 15.20 2.08 -28.71
N LEU A 232 14.06 2.43 -28.11
CA LEU A 232 13.96 2.84 -26.69
C LEU A 232 14.56 1.85 -25.69
N HIS A 233 14.44 0.54 -25.95
CA HIS A 233 14.92 -0.51 -25.05
C HIS A 233 16.45 -0.67 -25.03
N LEU A 234 17.17 -0.11 -26.00
CA LEU A 234 18.64 -0.14 -26.10
C LEU A 234 19.28 1.25 -26.15
N ARG A 235 18.49 2.30 -26.46
CA ARG A 235 18.97 3.66 -26.66
C ARG A 235 19.69 4.18 -25.43
N GLY A 236 20.97 4.52 -25.60
CA GLY A 236 21.77 5.14 -24.56
C GLY A 236 22.15 4.19 -23.41
N ASN A 237 21.86 2.90 -23.54
CA ASN A 237 22.25 1.92 -22.53
C ASN A 237 23.78 1.86 -22.46
N VAL A 238 24.32 1.94 -21.25
CA VAL A 238 25.74 1.75 -21.01
C VAL A 238 25.92 0.46 -20.23
N TYR A 239 26.72 -0.44 -20.77
CA TYR A 239 27.11 -1.67 -20.09
C TYR A 239 28.54 -1.54 -19.59
N VAL A 240 28.77 -2.04 -18.39
CA VAL A 240 30.07 -1.95 -17.73
C VAL A 240 30.42 -3.32 -17.17
N GLU A 241 31.53 -3.89 -17.63
CA GLU A 241 32.06 -5.14 -17.11
C GLU A 241 33.23 -4.88 -16.18
N TYR A 242 33.17 -5.47 -14.98
CA TYR A 242 34.25 -5.43 -13.99
C TYR A 242 35.00 -6.77 -13.89
N SER A 243 36.21 -6.71 -13.33
CA SER A 243 37.07 -7.86 -13.07
C SER A 243 36.49 -8.83 -12.02
N THR A 244 35.72 -8.32 -11.06
CA THR A 244 35.18 -9.11 -9.93
C THR A 244 33.73 -8.71 -9.60
N ASP A 245 32.97 -9.65 -9.01
CA ASP A 245 31.62 -9.37 -8.50
C ASP A 245 31.65 -8.26 -7.44
N ARG A 246 32.70 -8.21 -6.61
CA ARG A 246 32.89 -7.19 -5.58
C ARG A 246 32.98 -5.78 -6.14
N ALA A 247 33.78 -5.57 -7.20
CA ALA A 247 33.93 -4.28 -7.84
C ALA A 247 32.60 -3.81 -8.46
N ALA A 248 31.89 -4.71 -9.15
CA ALA A 248 30.58 -4.41 -9.71
C ALA A 248 29.55 -4.05 -8.63
N LEU A 249 29.55 -4.75 -7.50
CA LEU A 249 28.63 -4.49 -6.39
C LEU A 249 28.91 -3.16 -5.69
N LYS A 250 30.19 -2.80 -5.55
CA LYS A 250 30.62 -1.50 -5.04
C LYS A 250 30.18 -0.37 -5.97
N ALA A 251 30.37 -0.53 -7.29
CA ALA A 251 29.89 0.42 -8.28
C ALA A 251 28.35 0.51 -8.30
N TYR A 252 27.64 -0.61 -8.23
CA TYR A 252 26.17 -0.63 -8.12
C TYR A 252 25.69 0.21 -6.93
N ARG A 253 26.24 0.00 -5.73
CA ARG A 253 25.88 0.79 -4.54
C ARG A 253 26.24 2.25 -4.66
N ALA A 254 27.35 2.58 -5.34
CA ALA A 254 27.78 3.96 -5.52
C ALA A 254 26.88 4.72 -6.52
N PHE A 255 26.50 4.11 -7.64
CA PHE A 255 25.79 4.80 -8.72
C PHE A 255 24.26 4.69 -8.66
N ASN A 256 23.73 3.60 -8.12
CA ASN A 256 22.28 3.41 -8.11
C ASN A 256 21.61 4.48 -7.23
N GLY A 257 20.73 5.28 -7.85
CA GLY A 257 20.05 6.39 -7.19
C GLY A 257 20.77 7.75 -7.25
N ARG A 258 22.01 7.83 -7.76
CA ARG A 258 22.69 9.10 -8.08
C ARG A 258 21.99 9.82 -9.23
N TRP A 259 22.30 11.10 -9.41
CA TRP A 259 21.78 11.91 -10.51
C TRP A 259 22.88 12.23 -11.51
N TYR A 260 22.54 12.18 -12.80
CA TYR A 260 23.40 12.54 -13.90
C TYR A 260 22.58 13.27 -14.98
N ALA A 261 23.04 14.44 -15.43
CA ALA A 261 22.37 15.24 -16.46
C ALA A 261 20.84 15.41 -16.26
N GLY A 262 20.40 15.63 -15.00
CA GLY A 262 18.98 15.81 -14.67
C GLY A 262 18.14 14.53 -14.63
N LYS A 263 18.75 13.35 -14.76
CA LYS A 263 18.10 12.03 -14.67
C LYS A 263 18.65 11.23 -13.49
N GLN A 264 17.79 10.53 -12.77
CA GLN A 264 18.22 9.57 -11.76
C GLN A 264 18.76 8.30 -12.42
N ILE A 265 19.96 7.89 -12.04
CA ILE A 265 20.61 6.67 -12.51
C ILE A 265 19.95 5.46 -11.84
N SER A 266 19.43 4.55 -12.67
CA SER A 266 19.03 3.21 -12.24
C SER A 266 20.07 2.23 -12.76
N VAL A 267 20.67 1.45 -11.86
CA VAL A 267 21.64 0.43 -12.24
C VAL A 267 20.97 -0.93 -12.12
N GLN A 268 21.25 -1.81 -13.07
CA GLN A 268 20.75 -3.19 -13.08
C GLN A 268 21.92 -4.15 -13.28
N PHE A 269 21.90 -5.28 -12.59
CA PHE A 269 22.82 -6.37 -12.91
C PHE A 269 22.37 -7.07 -14.19
N ALA A 270 23.33 -7.33 -15.07
CA ALA A 270 23.10 -7.95 -16.37
C ALA A 270 23.98 -9.18 -16.53
N THR A 271 23.59 -10.09 -17.41
CA THR A 271 24.46 -11.16 -17.91
C THR A 271 24.58 -11.03 -19.42
N VAL A 272 25.81 -10.95 -19.92
CA VAL A 272 26.12 -10.98 -21.34
C VAL A 272 27.08 -12.14 -21.55
N SER A 273 26.69 -13.12 -22.38
CA SER A 273 27.50 -14.33 -22.61
C SER A 273 28.74 -14.05 -23.46
N SER A 274 28.65 -13.11 -24.41
CA SER A 274 29.77 -12.67 -25.23
C SER A 274 29.46 -11.33 -25.90
N TRP A 275 30.32 -10.34 -25.71
CA TRP A 275 30.22 -9.05 -26.42
C TRP A 275 30.20 -9.20 -27.94
N ARG A 276 30.94 -10.18 -28.47
CA ARG A 276 30.94 -10.48 -29.91
C ARG A 276 29.58 -10.87 -30.46
N GLN A 277 28.74 -11.52 -29.65
CA GLN A 277 27.38 -11.91 -30.04
C GLN A 277 26.34 -10.84 -29.72
N ALA A 278 26.63 -9.95 -28.76
CA ALA A 278 25.75 -8.88 -28.35
C ALA A 278 25.84 -7.64 -29.28
N LEU A 279 27.01 -7.39 -29.85
CA LEU A 279 27.25 -6.23 -30.72
C LEU A 279 26.71 -6.46 -32.14
N CYS A 280 26.11 -5.42 -32.72
CA CYS A 280 25.73 -5.41 -34.14
C CYS A 280 26.99 -5.44 -35.03
N GLY A 281 26.94 -6.16 -36.16
CA GLY A 281 28.11 -6.45 -37.01
C GLY A 281 28.85 -5.28 -37.67
N LYS A 282 28.53 -4.02 -37.35
CA LYS A 282 29.29 -2.83 -37.74
C LYS A 282 29.86 -2.20 -36.46
N ARG A 283 31.16 -2.35 -36.27
CA ARG A 283 31.87 -2.02 -35.03
C ARG A 283 32.53 -0.64 -35.16
N PHE A 284 32.28 0.24 -34.21
CA PHE A 284 33.21 1.32 -33.85
C PHE A 284 33.74 0.96 -32.46
N LEU A 285 34.97 0.46 -32.38
CA LEU A 285 35.66 0.22 -31.11
C LEU A 285 36.50 1.46 -30.80
N MET A 286 36.21 2.11 -29.68
CA MET A 286 37.21 2.92 -28.99
C MET A 286 37.88 2.00 -27.97
N PHE A 287 38.99 1.39 -28.36
CA PHE A 287 39.90 0.75 -27.38
C PHE A 287 40.69 1.87 -26.71
N GLY A 288 40.66 1.93 -25.38
CA GLY A 288 41.44 2.93 -24.65
C GLY A 288 41.60 2.57 -23.19
N LEU A 289 42.41 1.54 -22.89
CA LEU A 289 43.28 1.46 -21.71
C LEU A 289 44.39 0.42 -21.99
N SER A 290 45.30 0.73 -22.92
CA SER A 290 46.64 0.14 -22.95
C SER A 290 47.59 1.22 -23.40
N THR A 291 48.42 1.69 -22.47
CA THR A 291 49.61 2.46 -22.78
C THR A 291 50.55 1.55 -23.57
N ASP A 292 50.47 1.57 -24.89
CA ASP A 292 51.62 1.26 -25.73
C ASP A 292 51.53 2.05 -27.04
N ASN A 293 52.50 2.95 -27.16
CA ASN A 293 52.81 3.72 -28.35
C ASN A 293 53.38 2.75 -29.40
N SER A 294 52.60 2.41 -30.42
CA SER A 294 53.15 2.05 -31.73
C SER A 294 52.04 1.93 -32.77
N ASP A 295 52.11 2.82 -33.77
CA ASP A 295 51.77 2.61 -35.17
C ASP A 295 50.50 1.82 -35.53
N HIS A 296 49.53 2.48 -36.16
CA HIS A 296 49.40 2.42 -37.62
C HIS A 296 48.23 3.26 -38.13
N THR A 297 48.57 4.11 -39.10
CA THR A 297 47.77 4.65 -40.21
C THR A 297 46.73 3.69 -40.80
N GLN A 298 45.49 4.19 -40.92
CA GLN A 298 44.55 4.22 -42.07
C GLN A 298 43.11 4.05 -41.63
#